data_AF-A0A1S3D9M4-F1
#
_entry.id   AF-A0A1S3D9M4-F1
#
_cell.length_a   1.000
_cell.length_b   1.000
_cell.length_c   1.000
_cell.angle_alpha   90.00
_cell.angle_beta   90.00
_cell.angle_gamma   90.00
#
_symmetry.space_group_name_H-M   'P 1'
#
loop_
_entity.id
_entity.type
_entity.pdbx_description
1 polymer ?
#
loop_
_entity_poly.entity_id
_entity_poly.type
_entity_poly.pdbx_seq_one_letter_code
_entity_poly.pdbx_strand_id
1 'polypeptide(L)'
;MIFQIAGNTEDTFKVGLSITKKSLKLYADFYSSDIIIASPLGLRMIIGAEGERNREYDFLASIELLILDQTELFLMQNWDHVLHVMDHLHLQPKQTHGTDFARVRSWAVNGWAKYYRQTLVFSSLLLPPISALFSKKCSNYEGKVQVLNPRLTGTISRVVVKLPQKDEDRISDGGFTLHGATSYPP
;
A
#
# COMPACT_ATOMS: atom_id res chain seq x y z
N MET A 1 7.66 9.48 0.00
CA MET A 1 7.88 10.66 0.86
C MET A 1 6.63 10.74 1.71
N ILE A 2 6.74 10.30 2.95
CA ILE A 2 5.61 10.06 3.83
C ILE A 2 5.16 11.42 4.37
N PHE A 3 4.02 11.92 3.93
CA PHE A 3 3.35 13.03 4.61
C PHE A 3 2.68 12.51 5.88
N GLN A 4 3.49 12.24 6.91
CA GLN A 4 2.95 12.21 8.26
C GLN A 4 2.81 13.67 8.66
N ILE A 5 1.60 14.22 8.52
CA ILE A 5 1.27 15.55 9.06
C ILE A 5 1.44 15.40 10.58
N ALA A 6 2.59 15.82 11.11
CA ALA A 6 2.89 15.81 12.53
C ALA A 6 1.90 16.73 13.25
N GLY A 7 0.75 16.18 13.62
CA GLY A 7 -0.39 16.93 14.16
C GLY A 7 -1.75 16.28 13.90
N ASN A 8 -1.90 15.39 12.92
CA ASN A 8 -3.13 14.62 12.73
C ASN A 8 -2.91 13.15 13.11
N THR A 9 -3.44 12.75 14.26
CA THR A 9 -3.43 11.37 14.76
C THR A 9 -4.66 10.58 14.31
N GLU A 10 -5.58 11.21 13.56
CA GLU A 10 -6.80 10.53 13.11
C GLU A 10 -6.57 9.70 11.84
N ASP A 11 -7.02 8.45 11.87
CA ASP A 11 -6.96 7.52 10.75
C ASP A 11 -7.90 7.90 9.58
N THR A 12 -8.69 8.97 9.71
CA THR A 12 -9.71 9.41 8.73
C THR A 12 -9.35 10.68 7.95
N PHE A 13 -8.06 10.99 7.84
CA PHE A 13 -7.60 12.19 7.14
C PHE A 13 -8.06 12.22 5.68
N LYS A 14 -8.54 13.39 5.26
CA LYS A 14 -9.01 13.65 3.91
C LYS A 14 -8.93 15.14 3.63
N VAL A 15 -8.25 15.52 2.56
CA VAL A 15 -8.00 16.92 2.19
C VAL A 15 -8.08 17.02 0.67
N GLY A 16 -8.96 17.90 0.19
CA GLY A 16 -8.98 18.31 -1.21
C GLY A 16 -8.13 19.56 -1.40
N LEU A 17 -7.35 19.59 -2.47
CA LEU A 17 -6.53 20.71 -2.88
C LEU A 17 -6.99 21.20 -4.25
N SER A 18 -7.17 22.50 -4.42
CA SER A 18 -7.45 23.11 -5.72
C SER A 18 -6.32 24.06 -6.12
N ILE A 19 -5.84 23.92 -7.35
CA ILE A 19 -4.73 24.67 -7.91
C ILE A 19 -5.30 25.84 -8.71
N THR A 20 -5.06 27.05 -8.22
CA THR A 20 -5.32 28.29 -8.95
C THR A 20 -4.02 28.78 -9.60
N LYS A 21 -4.13 29.62 -10.63
CA LYS A 21 -2.98 30.18 -11.37
C LYS A 21 -1.86 30.79 -10.51
N LYS A 22 -2.18 31.24 -9.30
CA LYS A 22 -1.22 31.92 -8.39
C LYS A 22 -1.20 31.35 -6.98
N SER A 23 -2.09 30.42 -6.64
CA SER A 23 -2.27 29.96 -5.26
C SER A 23 -2.80 28.54 -5.21
N LEU A 24 -2.55 27.89 -4.08
CA LEU A 24 -3.09 26.57 -3.76
C LEU A 24 -4.14 26.74 -2.67
N LYS A 25 -5.39 26.38 -2.97
CA LYS A 25 -6.50 26.39 -2.03
C LYS A 25 -6.51 25.05 -1.30
N LEU A 26 -6.16 25.09 -0.01
CA LEU A 26 -6.27 23.96 0.90
C LEU A 26 -7.74 23.73 1.29
N TYR A 27 -8.11 22.49 1.59
CA TYR A 27 -9.47 22.10 2.02
C TYR A 27 -10.57 22.51 1.03
N ALA A 28 -10.28 22.38 -0.27
CA ALA A 28 -11.31 22.45 -1.29
C ALA A 28 -12.24 21.23 -1.19
N ASP A 29 -13.49 21.41 -1.61
CA ASP A 29 -14.44 20.31 -1.77
C ASP A 29 -13.95 19.34 -2.85
N PHE A 30 -14.21 18.03 -2.71
CA PHE A 30 -13.65 16.98 -3.56
C PHE A 30 -14.06 17.13 -5.03
N TYR A 31 -15.27 17.60 -5.31
CA TYR A 31 -15.74 17.86 -6.67
C TYR A 31 -15.00 19.03 -7.34
N SER A 32 -14.44 19.94 -6.56
CA SER A 32 -13.67 21.09 -7.04
C SER A 32 -12.16 20.94 -6.87
N SER A 33 -11.72 19.83 -6.27
CA SER A 33 -10.30 19.58 -5.99
C SER A 33 -9.61 18.97 -7.19
N ASP A 34 -8.39 19.42 -7.46
CA ASP A 34 -7.50 18.86 -8.46
C ASP A 34 -6.67 17.71 -7.88
N ILE A 35 -6.37 17.75 -6.57
CA ILE A 35 -5.62 16.72 -5.86
C ILE A 35 -6.39 16.35 -4.59
N ILE A 36 -6.60 15.05 -4.37
CA ILE A 36 -7.21 14.50 -3.16
C ILE A 36 -6.13 13.73 -2.39
N ILE A 37 -5.92 14.11 -1.13
CA ILE A 37 -5.03 13.43 -0.19
C ILE A 37 -5.91 12.84 0.90
N ALA A 38 -6.04 11.52 0.97
CA ALA A 38 -6.91 10.87 1.94
C ALA A 38 -6.40 9.49 2.35
N SER A 39 -6.79 9.04 3.53
CA SER A 39 -6.64 7.65 3.95
C SER A 39 -7.70 6.76 3.28
N PRO A 40 -7.41 5.46 3.05
CA PRO A 40 -8.41 4.52 2.53
C PRO A 40 -9.66 4.45 3.40
N LEU A 41 -9.51 4.55 4.73
CA LEU A 41 -10.62 4.61 5.66
C LEU A 41 -11.43 5.91 5.49
N GLY A 42 -10.77 7.06 5.37
CA GLY A 42 -11.42 8.35 5.15
C GLY A 42 -12.25 8.37 3.86
N LEU A 43 -11.73 7.79 2.78
CA LEU A 43 -12.47 7.62 1.53
C LEU A 43 -13.64 6.64 1.68
N ARG A 44 -13.44 5.50 2.34
CA ARG A 44 -14.52 4.54 2.60
C ARG A 44 -15.69 5.17 3.36
N MET A 45 -15.42 6.06 4.32
CA MET A 45 -16.47 6.76 5.06
C MET A 45 -17.29 7.72 4.20
N ILE A 46 -16.70 8.32 3.16
CA ILE A 46 -17.42 9.20 2.21
C ILE A 46 -18.23 8.37 1.20
N ILE A 47 -17.62 7.30 0.68
CA ILE A 47 -18.28 6.39 -0.26
C ILE A 47 -19.48 5.70 0.42
N GLY A 48 -19.38 5.43 1.73
CA GLY A 48 -20.41 4.77 2.52
C GLY A 48 -20.58 3.29 2.20
N ALA A 49 -21.52 2.64 2.89
CA ALA A 49 -21.91 1.24 2.67
C ALA A 49 -23.13 1.11 1.73
N GLU A 50 -23.29 -0.05 1.09
CA GLU A 50 -24.46 -0.30 0.23
C GLU A 50 -25.76 -0.15 1.00
N GLY A 51 -26.63 0.77 0.55
CA GLY A 51 -27.92 1.10 1.20
C GLY A 51 -27.95 2.44 1.93
N GLU A 52 -26.82 3.12 2.10
CA GLU A 52 -26.78 4.46 2.69
C GLU A 52 -27.22 5.55 1.69
N ARG A 53 -27.91 6.58 2.17
CA ARG A 53 -28.47 7.65 1.33
C ARG A 53 -27.44 8.71 0.91
N ASN A 54 -26.39 8.90 1.70
CA ASN A 54 -25.37 9.94 1.49
C ASN A 54 -24.07 9.35 0.92
N ARG A 55 -24.17 8.52 -0.12
CA ARG A 55 -22.99 7.93 -0.77
C ARG A 55 -22.49 8.85 -1.87
N GLU A 56 -21.27 9.33 -1.71
CA GLU A 56 -20.60 10.16 -2.70
C GLU A 56 -19.36 9.43 -3.20
N TYR A 57 -19.36 9.06 -4.48
CA TYR A 57 -18.20 8.46 -5.14
C TYR A 57 -17.97 9.05 -6.55
N ASP A 58 -18.84 9.95 -6.99
CA ASP A 58 -18.77 10.55 -8.33
C ASP A 58 -17.48 11.35 -8.54
N PHE A 59 -16.90 11.92 -7.47
CA PHE A 59 -15.59 12.59 -7.50
C PHE A 59 -14.41 11.65 -7.83
N LEU A 60 -14.59 10.33 -7.71
CA LEU A 60 -13.58 9.32 -8.06
C LEU A 60 -13.65 8.89 -9.53
N ALA A 61 -14.63 9.37 -10.30
CA ALA A 61 -14.84 8.97 -11.68
C ALA A 61 -13.72 9.44 -12.64
N SER A 62 -13.06 10.56 -12.33
CA SER A 62 -12.08 11.24 -13.20
C SER A 62 -10.63 11.08 -12.76
N ILE A 63 -10.31 10.15 -11.86
CA ILE A 63 -8.95 9.98 -11.33
C ILE A 63 -8.00 9.45 -12.42
N GLU A 64 -7.06 10.30 -12.85
CA GLU A 64 -6.03 9.96 -13.84
C GLU A 64 -4.77 9.34 -13.20
N LEU A 65 -4.42 9.78 -11.99
CA LEU A 65 -3.25 9.30 -11.24
C LEU A 65 -3.67 8.88 -9.84
N LEU A 66 -3.41 7.62 -9.49
CA LEU A 66 -3.59 7.08 -8.15
C LEU A 66 -2.23 6.71 -7.56
N ILE A 67 -1.92 7.23 -6.38
CA ILE A 67 -0.70 6.92 -5.64
C ILE A 67 -1.08 6.23 -4.34
N LEU A 68 -0.58 5.01 -4.15
CA LEU A 68 -0.65 4.29 -2.88
C LEU A 68 0.75 4.32 -2.25
N ASP A 69 0.95 5.17 -1.25
CA ASP A 69 2.20 5.24 -0.49
C ASP A 69 2.16 4.28 0.70
N GLN A 70 3.28 3.61 1.00
CA GLN A 70 3.42 2.62 2.07
C GLN A 70 2.26 1.62 2.19
N THR A 71 2.01 0.88 1.12
CA THR A 71 0.85 -0.01 0.98
C THR A 71 0.78 -1.10 2.08
N GLU A 72 1.93 -1.48 2.65
CA GLU A 72 2.01 -2.40 3.80
C GLU A 72 1.24 -1.89 5.02
N LEU A 73 1.18 -0.57 5.25
CA LEU A 73 0.43 0.01 6.36
C LEU A 73 -1.07 -0.11 6.14
N PHE A 74 -1.55 0.03 4.90
CA PHE A 74 -2.96 -0.18 4.58
C PHE A 74 -3.39 -1.63 4.81
N LEU A 75 -2.48 -2.58 4.56
CA LEU A 75 -2.72 -3.99 4.85
C LEU A 75 -2.78 -4.25 6.37
N MET A 76 -1.94 -3.58 7.16
CA MET A 76 -1.95 -3.70 8.63
C MET A 76 -3.20 -3.09 9.28
N GLN A 77 -3.78 -2.05 8.67
CA GLN A 77 -5.03 -1.44 9.13
C GLN A 77 -6.24 -2.32 8.76
N ASN A 78 -6.62 -2.32 7.49
CA ASN A 78 -7.68 -3.17 6.94
C ASN A 78 -7.65 -3.07 5.41
N TRP A 79 -7.33 -4.18 4.75
CA TRP A 79 -7.23 -4.23 3.29
C TRP A 79 -8.58 -4.03 2.57
N ASP A 80 -9.69 -4.35 3.22
CA ASP A 80 -11.03 -4.18 2.65
C ASP A 80 -11.35 -2.72 2.40
N HIS A 81 -10.73 -1.78 3.12
CA HIS A 81 -10.89 -0.35 2.84
C HIS A 81 -10.32 0.02 1.46
N VAL A 82 -9.12 -0.49 1.14
CA VAL A 82 -8.49 -0.28 -0.16
C VAL A 82 -9.30 -0.94 -1.27
N LEU A 83 -9.72 -2.19 -1.06
CA LEU A 83 -10.53 -2.91 -2.06
C LEU A 83 -11.84 -2.17 -2.35
N HIS A 84 -12.54 -1.71 -1.31
CA HIS A 84 -13.78 -0.95 -1.45
C HIS A 84 -13.59 0.34 -2.25
N VAL A 85 -12.54 1.11 -1.96
CA VAL A 85 -12.21 2.33 -2.73
C VAL A 85 -11.91 1.98 -4.19
N MET A 86 -11.15 0.91 -4.43
CA MET A 86 -10.79 0.48 -5.78
C MET A 86 -11.99 0.00 -6.60
N ASP A 87 -13.02 -0.54 -5.97
CA ASP A 87 -14.27 -0.95 -6.61
C ASP A 87 -15.15 0.24 -7.01
N HIS A 88 -14.99 1.37 -6.33
CA HIS A 88 -15.74 2.60 -6.62
C HIS A 88 -14.98 3.61 -7.49
N LEU A 89 -13.74 3.30 -7.88
CA LEU A 89 -12.98 4.11 -8.83
C LEU A 89 -13.54 3.96 -10.25
N HIS A 90 -13.62 5.08 -10.98
CA HIS A 90 -14.06 5.14 -12.38
C HIS A 90 -15.46 4.58 -12.66
N LEU A 91 -16.31 4.49 -11.63
CA LEU A 91 -17.73 4.26 -11.85
C LEU A 91 -18.35 5.44 -12.59
N GLN A 92 -19.38 5.16 -13.38
CA GLN A 92 -20.12 6.22 -14.06
C GLN A 92 -20.82 7.09 -13.00
N PRO A 93 -20.60 8.42 -13.03
CA PRO A 93 -21.18 9.30 -12.04
C PRO A 93 -22.70 9.30 -12.17
N LYS A 94 -23.41 9.28 -11.03
CA LYS A 94 -24.88 9.31 -11.02
C LYS A 94 -25.41 10.71 -11.25
N GLN A 95 -24.70 11.72 -10.75
CA GLN A 95 -25.10 13.11 -10.85
C GLN A 95 -24.05 13.91 -11.63
N THR A 96 -24.52 14.89 -12.40
CA THR A 96 -23.67 15.67 -13.30
C THR A 96 -22.91 16.78 -12.59
N HIS A 97 -23.36 17.23 -11.41
CA HIS A 97 -22.70 18.26 -10.59
C HIS A 97 -22.29 19.53 -11.37
N GLY A 98 -23.03 19.88 -12.44
CA GLY A 98 -22.69 21.03 -13.30
C GLY A 98 -21.55 20.78 -14.30
N THR A 99 -21.19 19.52 -14.55
CA THR A 99 -20.14 19.13 -15.50
C THR A 99 -20.55 19.43 -16.94
N ASP A 100 -19.70 20.16 -17.65
CA ASP A 100 -19.84 20.41 -19.08
C ASP A 100 -19.35 19.21 -19.90
N PHE A 101 -20.30 18.41 -20.43
CA PHE A 101 -20.02 17.23 -21.23
C PHE A 101 -19.22 17.51 -22.51
N ALA A 102 -19.27 18.73 -23.05
CA ALA A 102 -18.48 19.08 -24.23
C ALA A 102 -16.96 19.09 -23.94
N ARG A 103 -16.59 19.26 -22.66
CA ARG A 103 -15.19 19.26 -22.19
C ARG A 103 -14.74 17.92 -21.62
N VAL A 104 -15.67 16.99 -21.41
CA VAL A 104 -15.35 15.65 -20.90
C VAL A 104 -14.74 14.83 -22.03
N ARG A 105 -13.64 14.15 -21.74
CA ARG A 105 -12.96 13.30 -22.72
C ARG A 105 -13.83 12.09 -23.07
N SER A 106 -13.88 11.72 -24.35
CA SER A 106 -14.75 10.64 -24.84
C SER A 106 -14.51 9.31 -24.14
N TRP A 107 -13.27 8.99 -23.76
CA TRP A 107 -12.96 7.76 -23.02
C TRP A 107 -13.51 7.74 -21.59
N ALA A 108 -13.68 8.89 -20.95
CA ALA A 108 -14.31 8.97 -19.63
C ALA A 108 -15.82 8.70 -19.75
N VAL A 109 -16.47 9.30 -20.75
CA VAL A 109 -17.88 9.04 -21.08
C VAL A 109 -18.12 7.57 -21.41
N ASN A 110 -17.22 6.95 -22.16
CA ASN A 110 -17.32 5.52 -22.53
C ASN A 110 -16.95 4.55 -21.40
N GLY A 111 -16.57 5.04 -20.21
CA GLY A 111 -16.17 4.19 -19.08
C GLY A 111 -14.81 3.50 -19.27
N TRP A 112 -13.96 4.03 -20.14
CA TRP A 112 -12.62 3.51 -20.40
C TRP A 112 -11.54 4.15 -19.51
N ALA A 113 -11.93 5.05 -18.59
CA ALA A 113 -11.02 5.71 -17.65
C ALA A 113 -10.14 4.72 -16.87
N LYS A 114 -10.66 3.52 -16.56
CA LYS A 114 -9.91 2.45 -15.89
C LYS A 114 -8.65 1.97 -16.63
N TYR A 115 -8.59 2.14 -17.95
CA TYR A 115 -7.45 1.74 -18.78
C TYR A 115 -6.39 2.85 -18.89
N TYR A 116 -6.80 4.11 -18.71
CA TYR A 116 -5.95 5.29 -18.83
C TYR A 116 -5.40 5.79 -17.48
N ARG A 117 -5.95 5.33 -16.36
CA ARG A 117 -5.41 5.68 -15.04
C ARG A 117 -4.03 5.07 -14.84
N GLN A 118 -3.09 5.90 -14.43
CA GLN A 118 -1.80 5.47 -13.92
C GLN A 118 -1.91 5.17 -12.42
N THR A 119 -1.48 3.99 -12.00
CA THR A 119 -1.44 3.60 -10.58
C THR A 119 0.00 3.34 -10.15
N LEU A 120 0.47 4.11 -9.18
CA LEU A 120 1.78 3.98 -8.56
C LEU A 120 1.61 3.37 -7.16
N VAL A 121 2.25 2.24 -6.92
CA VAL A 121 2.15 1.51 -5.64
C VAL A 121 3.54 1.46 -5.03
N PHE A 122 3.71 2.10 -3.88
CA PHE A 122 4.93 2.06 -3.09
C PHE A 122 4.72 1.17 -1.88
N SER A 123 5.65 0.25 -1.67
CA SER A 123 5.66 -0.59 -0.49
C SER A 123 7.08 -1.03 -0.14
N SER A 124 7.40 -1.13 1.15
CA SER A 124 8.68 -1.69 1.60
C SER A 124 8.75 -3.21 1.47
N LEU A 125 7.60 -3.89 1.43
CA LEU A 125 7.48 -5.34 1.43
C LEU A 125 6.66 -5.82 0.22
N LEU A 126 7.16 -6.83 -0.47
CA LEU A 126 6.37 -7.48 -1.52
C LEU A 126 5.42 -8.50 -0.88
N LEU A 127 4.14 -8.14 -0.77
CA LEU A 127 3.11 -9.01 -0.20
C LEU A 127 2.10 -9.48 -1.27
N PRO A 128 1.58 -10.73 -1.20
CA PRO A 128 0.63 -11.25 -2.18
C PRO A 128 -0.63 -10.38 -2.40
N PRO A 129 -1.24 -9.75 -1.38
CA PRO A 129 -2.38 -8.84 -1.59
C PRO A 129 -2.05 -7.65 -2.50
N ILE A 130 -0.84 -7.09 -2.38
CA ILE A 130 -0.35 -5.96 -3.18
C ILE A 130 -0.17 -6.40 -4.64
N SER A 131 0.46 -7.56 -4.85
CA SER A 131 0.59 -8.16 -6.18
C SER A 131 -0.77 -8.48 -6.81
N ALA A 132 -1.72 -8.98 -6.01
CA ALA A 132 -3.06 -9.28 -6.47
C ALA A 132 -3.84 -8.02 -6.85
N LEU A 133 -3.70 -6.93 -6.10
CA LEU A 133 -4.26 -5.62 -6.45
C LEU A 133 -3.74 -5.13 -7.79
N PHE A 134 -2.42 -5.20 -7.98
CA PHE A 134 -1.78 -4.79 -9.21
C PHE A 134 -2.23 -5.64 -10.40
N SER A 135 -2.37 -6.95 -10.23
CA SER A 135 -2.85 -7.85 -11.29
C SER A 135 -4.34 -7.70 -11.61
N LYS A 136 -5.21 -7.60 -10.60
CA LYS A 136 -6.67 -7.65 -10.77
C LYS A 136 -7.34 -6.29 -10.96
N LYS A 137 -6.84 -5.22 -10.31
CA LYS A 137 -7.51 -3.90 -10.25
C LYS A 137 -6.81 -2.81 -11.05
N CYS A 138 -5.62 -3.08 -11.59
CA CYS A 138 -4.96 -2.18 -12.54
C CYS A 138 -5.05 -2.81 -13.94
N SER A 139 -5.73 -2.16 -14.87
CA SER A 139 -5.91 -2.64 -16.25
C SER A 139 -5.31 -1.65 -17.24
N ASN A 140 -4.11 -1.15 -16.96
CA ASN A 140 -3.50 -0.08 -17.75
C ASN A 140 -3.25 -0.53 -19.19
N TYR A 141 -3.48 0.36 -20.16
CA TYR A 141 -3.33 0.09 -21.59
C TYR A 141 -1.90 -0.33 -21.98
N GLU A 142 -0.87 0.36 -21.45
CA GLU A 142 0.54 0.14 -21.78
C GLU A 142 1.23 -0.90 -20.88
N GLY A 143 0.45 -1.63 -20.08
CA GLY A 143 0.95 -2.70 -19.23
C GLY A 143 1.40 -2.24 -17.83
N LYS A 144 2.38 -2.97 -17.29
CA LYS A 144 2.70 -2.97 -15.85
C LYS A 144 4.20 -3.17 -15.63
N VAL A 145 4.79 -2.34 -14.79
CA VAL A 145 6.20 -2.44 -14.39
C VAL A 145 6.28 -2.60 -12.88
N GLN A 146 7.12 -3.53 -12.41
CA GLN A 146 7.37 -3.75 -10.99
C GLN A 146 8.87 -3.72 -10.72
N VAL A 147 9.27 -2.88 -9.77
CA VAL A 147 10.66 -2.78 -9.30
C VAL A 147 10.73 -3.34 -7.89
N LEU A 148 11.70 -4.22 -7.64
CA LEU A 148 11.89 -4.85 -6.34
C LEU A 148 13.28 -4.53 -5.82
N ASN A 149 13.38 -4.25 -4.52
CA ASN A 149 14.67 -4.15 -3.87
C ASN A 149 15.41 -5.49 -3.95
N PRO A 150 16.73 -5.48 -4.24
CA PRO A 150 17.52 -6.69 -4.31
C PRO A 150 17.43 -7.43 -2.98
N ARG A 151 17.25 -8.75 -3.04
CA ARG A 151 17.27 -9.60 -1.85
C ARG A 151 18.72 -9.63 -1.33
N LEU A 152 18.96 -9.03 -0.18
CA LEU A 152 20.24 -9.20 0.51
C LEU A 152 20.31 -10.65 1.02
N THR A 153 21.34 -11.41 0.60
CA THR A 153 21.61 -12.73 1.17
C THR A 153 21.91 -12.58 2.66
N GLY A 154 20.99 -13.02 3.52
CA GLY A 154 21.14 -12.90 4.96
C GLY A 154 22.34 -13.70 5.47
N THR A 155 23.12 -13.09 6.37
CA THR A 155 24.33 -13.69 6.96
C THR A 155 24.07 -14.39 8.31
N ILE A 156 22.82 -14.71 8.65
CA ILE A 156 22.48 -15.39 9.91
C ILE A 156 23.27 -16.71 10.07
N SER A 157 23.52 -17.43 8.98
CA SER A 157 24.38 -18.63 8.97
C SER A 157 25.89 -18.35 9.10
N ARG A 158 26.32 -17.08 9.08
CA ARG A 158 27.70 -16.63 9.33
C ARG A 158 27.92 -16.04 10.73
N VAL A 159 26.94 -16.17 11.63
CA VAL A 159 27.16 -15.82 13.03
C VAL A 159 28.05 -16.89 13.64
N VAL A 160 29.32 -16.56 13.88
CA VAL A 160 30.23 -17.41 14.64
C VAL A 160 29.70 -17.49 16.08
N VAL A 161 29.16 -18.65 16.46
CA VAL A 161 28.80 -18.91 17.85
C VAL A 161 30.10 -18.94 18.65
N LYS A 162 30.24 -18.09 19.66
CA LYS A 162 31.36 -18.19 20.61
C LYS A 162 31.23 -19.54 21.31
N LEU A 163 32.18 -20.45 21.06
CA LEU A 163 32.27 -21.72 21.79
C LEU A 163 32.45 -21.41 23.29
N PRO A 164 31.71 -22.08 24.19
CA PRO A 164 31.97 -21.96 25.61
C PRO A 164 33.38 -22.46 25.90
N GLN A 165 34.21 -21.60 26.46
CA GLN A 165 35.53 -21.97 26.96
C GLN A 165 35.32 -22.92 28.15
N LYS A 166 35.65 -24.20 27.98
CA LYS A 166 35.78 -25.12 29.10
C LYS A 166 37.17 -24.88 29.69
N ASP A 167 37.22 -24.22 30.84
CA ASP A 167 38.42 -24.24 31.67
C ASP A 167 38.53 -25.64 32.28
N GLU A 168 39.49 -26.41 31.78
CA GLU A 168 39.80 -27.73 32.30
C GLU A 168 40.71 -27.55 33.51
N ASP A 169 40.11 -27.50 34.70
CA ASP A 169 40.83 -27.50 35.96
C ASP A 169 41.69 -28.76 36.06
N ARG A 170 43.01 -28.58 35.94
CA ARG A 170 44.01 -29.59 36.25
C ARG A 170 43.95 -29.90 37.75
N ILE A 171 43.19 -30.93 38.12
CA ILE A 171 43.40 -31.66 39.37
C ILE A 171 44.25 -32.88 39.06
N SER A 172 45.44 -32.90 39.66
CA SER A 172 46.43 -33.97 39.63
C SER A 172 45.95 -35.24 40.35
N ASP A 173 46.36 -36.38 39.77
CA ASP A 173 46.59 -37.70 40.35
C ASP A 173 45.40 -38.62 40.73
N GLY A 174 45.44 -39.84 40.18
CA GLY A 174 44.72 -41.02 40.69
C GLY A 174 44.00 -41.80 39.59
N GLY A 175 44.62 -42.87 39.10
CA GLY A 175 44.18 -43.60 37.91
C GLY A 175 42.88 -44.38 38.05
N PHE A 176 42.20 -44.58 36.92
CA PHE A 176 41.33 -45.74 36.69
C PHE A 176 41.16 -45.94 35.17
N THR A 177 41.67 -47.07 34.68
CA THR A 177 41.54 -47.54 33.30
C THR A 177 40.15 -48.14 33.11
N LEU A 178 39.37 -47.75 32.09
CA LEU A 178 38.38 -48.64 31.44
C LEU A 178 38.04 -48.20 30.00
N HIS A 179 38.49 -49.03 29.06
CA HIS A 179 37.80 -49.55 27.87
C HIS A 179 36.74 -48.74 27.10
N GLY A 180 36.95 -48.69 25.77
CA GLY A 180 36.00 -49.31 24.84
C GLY A 180 35.22 -48.39 23.90
N ALA A 181 35.54 -48.51 22.61
CA ALA A 181 34.69 -48.44 21.40
C ALA A 181 33.27 -47.82 21.53
N THR A 182 32.82 -46.95 20.62
CA THR A 182 32.22 -47.34 19.32
C THR A 182 31.74 -46.07 18.58
N SER A 183 32.17 -45.82 17.33
CA SER A 183 31.35 -45.87 16.09
C SER A 183 29.94 -45.25 16.20
N TYR A 184 29.70 -44.04 15.66
CA TYR A 184 29.23 -43.70 14.28
C TYR A 184 27.76 -43.18 14.28
N PRO A 185 27.23 -42.58 13.20
CA PRO A 185 26.39 -41.37 13.18
C PRO A 185 24.91 -41.75 12.82
N PRO A 186 24.03 -40.99 12.12
CA PRO A 186 24.19 -39.90 11.13
C PRO A 186 23.99 -38.48 11.68
#